data_AF-Q55GE9-F1
#
_entry.id   AF-Q55GE9-F1
#
_cell.length_a   1.000
_cell.length_b   1.000
_cell.length_c   1.000
_cell.angle_alpha   90.00
_cell.angle_beta   90.00
_cell.angle_gamma   90.00
#
_symmetry.space_group_name_H-M   'P 1'
#
loop_
_entity.id
_entity.type
_entity.pdbx_description
1 polymer ?
#
loop_
_entity_poly.entity_id
_entity_poly.type
_entity_poly.pdbx_seq_one_letter_code
_entity_poly.pdbx_strand_id
1 'polypeptide(L)'
;MDYFREKRIINGIFTLLSSYPFYLLSSIEKTRNGVGYSNTMEIINEIKNEKGIIGFYKGIGTLIILSPIYFSTKLIFNYLISKLFKNINSIYKNKNKNENKNKNENINKNKNQIKLIISLIYQYPKMFIKDCLILSPFKYNSLKIINDIIFRDNGDLNIKSAIIILIKFLPGLPIFILKRILNLIAGRKIKTNLLSGYSFSNLFYSSISIIPILILKHLIITIGLNQINKKINKIINNNNNKLILHFKNIYFNSITQGILITILTNPLEVIRLQYINQFVSSYVEKSLTSQSHQQYSCGSDSAIFNNILPIVIDPISMAIKISKEKGITHLLFSGFITFSIFNILNKISNNNNNNESLVK
;
A
#
# COMPACT_ATOMS: atom_id res chain seq x y z
N MET A 1 5.00 -12.89 -28.66
CA MET A 1 5.16 -12.04 -27.45
C MET A 1 4.18 -12.44 -26.36
N ASP A 2 3.03 -13.01 -26.70
CA ASP A 2 1.93 -13.29 -25.74
C ASP A 2 2.23 -14.43 -24.76
N TYR A 3 2.92 -15.49 -25.20
CA TYR A 3 3.36 -16.57 -24.31
C TYR A 3 4.16 -16.08 -23.08
N PHE A 4 5.07 -15.10 -23.28
CA PHE A 4 5.83 -14.51 -22.19
C PHE A 4 4.97 -13.65 -21.25
N ARG A 5 3.87 -13.06 -21.74
CA ARG A 5 2.93 -12.30 -20.91
C ARG A 5 2.07 -13.23 -20.06
N GLU A 6 1.55 -14.31 -20.65
CA GLU A 6 0.75 -15.31 -19.93
C GLU A 6 1.55 -15.96 -18.81
N LYS A 7 2.77 -16.43 -19.10
CA LYS A 7 3.65 -17.03 -18.09
C LYS A 7 3.93 -16.09 -16.92
N ARG A 8 4.10 -14.78 -17.18
CA ARG A 8 4.28 -13.77 -16.11
C ARG A 8 3.03 -13.58 -15.26
N ILE A 9 1.85 -13.60 -15.86
CA ILE A 9 0.58 -13.49 -15.13
C ILE A 9 0.38 -14.72 -14.24
N ILE A 10 0.58 -15.92 -14.78
CA ILE A 10 0.47 -17.18 -14.04
C ILE A 10 1.46 -17.21 -12.87
N ASN A 11 2.73 -16.87 -13.11
CA ASN A 11 3.75 -16.79 -12.06
C ASN A 11 3.38 -15.76 -10.98
N GLY A 12 2.80 -14.63 -11.38
CA GLY A 12 2.33 -13.59 -10.46
C GLY A 12 1.19 -14.09 -9.57
N ILE A 13 0.22 -14.81 -10.13
CA ILE A 13 -0.89 -15.41 -9.38
C ILE A 13 -0.37 -16.49 -8.42
N PHE A 14 0.50 -17.37 -8.90
CA PHE A 14 1.09 -18.42 -8.06
C PHE A 14 1.92 -17.85 -6.89
N THR A 15 2.71 -16.81 -7.17
CA THR A 15 3.48 -16.10 -6.13
C THR A 15 2.53 -15.44 -5.13
N LEU A 16 1.44 -14.83 -5.59
CA LEU A 16 0.43 -14.26 -4.71
C LEU A 16 -0.17 -15.35 -3.82
N LEU A 17 -0.64 -16.47 -4.40
CA LEU A 17 -1.28 -17.56 -3.66
C LEU A 17 -0.35 -18.21 -2.62
N SER A 18 0.93 -18.39 -2.94
CA SER A 18 1.89 -19.00 -2.01
C SER A 18 2.32 -18.05 -0.89
N SER A 19 2.46 -16.76 -1.17
CA SER A 19 2.94 -15.76 -0.21
C SER A 19 1.83 -15.11 0.63
N TYR A 20 0.56 -15.20 0.19
CA TYR A 20 -0.56 -14.50 0.82
C TYR A 20 -0.80 -14.89 2.28
N PRO A 21 -0.80 -16.19 2.67
CA PRO A 21 -1.03 -16.57 4.07
C PRO A 21 -0.01 -15.94 5.02
N PHE A 22 1.26 -15.88 4.62
CA PHE A 22 2.32 -15.24 5.41
C PHE A 22 2.13 -13.73 5.53
N TYR A 23 1.70 -13.07 4.46
CA TYR A 23 1.38 -11.64 4.50
C TYR A 23 0.20 -11.36 5.44
N LEU A 24 -0.85 -12.19 5.37
CA LEU A 24 -2.03 -12.07 6.24
C LEU A 24 -1.65 -12.25 7.70
N LEU A 25 -0.93 -13.33 8.03
CA LEU A 25 -0.46 -13.60 9.40
C LEU A 25 0.41 -12.46 9.92
N SER A 26 1.38 -12.01 9.13
CA SER A 26 2.24 -10.88 9.50
C SER A 26 1.44 -9.61 9.78
N SER A 27 0.41 -9.33 8.98
CA SER A 27 -0.40 -8.12 9.13
C SER A 27 -1.25 -8.16 10.41
N ILE A 28 -1.82 -9.33 10.74
CA ILE A 28 -2.59 -9.52 11.97
C ILE A 28 -1.66 -9.45 13.18
N GLU A 29 -0.52 -10.14 13.13
CA GLU A 29 0.49 -10.13 14.19
C GLU A 29 0.94 -8.70 14.52
N LYS A 30 1.26 -7.90 13.50
CA LYS A 30 1.68 -6.48 13.64
C LYS A 30 0.64 -5.58 14.28
N THR A 31 -0.64 -5.92 14.19
CA THR A 31 -1.73 -5.05 14.65
C THR A 31 -2.34 -5.53 15.96
N ARG A 32 -2.43 -6.83 16.17
CA ARG A 32 -3.11 -7.45 17.31
C ARG A 32 -2.17 -7.98 18.40
N ASN A 33 -0.87 -8.14 18.15
CA ASN A 33 0.05 -8.49 19.25
C ASN A 33 0.02 -7.39 20.30
N GLY A 34 -0.19 -7.77 21.56
CA GLY A 34 -0.44 -6.87 22.70
C GLY A 34 -1.91 -6.63 23.05
N VAL A 35 -2.87 -7.11 22.23
CA VAL A 35 -4.32 -7.04 22.51
C VAL A 35 -4.99 -8.39 22.25
N GLY A 36 -4.40 -9.49 22.78
CA GLY A 36 -5.06 -10.79 22.86
C GLY A 36 -4.33 -12.00 22.26
N TYR A 37 -3.31 -11.80 21.42
CA TYR A 37 -2.49 -12.91 20.90
C TYR A 37 -1.06 -12.85 21.45
N SER A 38 -0.62 -13.96 22.05
CA SER A 38 0.72 -14.16 22.57
C SER A 38 1.70 -14.61 21.49
N ASN A 39 1.22 -15.32 20.47
CA ASN A 39 2.05 -15.92 19.43
C ASN A 39 1.29 -16.12 18.10
N THR A 40 2.04 -16.37 17.02
CA THR A 40 1.47 -16.64 15.68
C THR A 40 0.59 -17.89 15.66
N MET A 41 0.82 -18.87 16.54
CA MET A 41 0.01 -20.10 16.59
C MET A 41 -1.41 -19.84 17.06
N GLU A 42 -1.62 -18.89 17.99
CA GLU A 42 -2.96 -18.50 18.41
C GLU A 42 -3.75 -17.86 17.25
N ILE A 43 -3.09 -17.01 16.45
CA ILE A 43 -3.70 -16.42 15.24
C ILE A 43 -4.05 -17.54 14.24
N ILE A 44 -3.15 -18.49 14.01
CA ILE A 44 -3.38 -19.64 13.12
C ILE A 44 -4.59 -20.46 13.60
N ASN A 45 -4.65 -20.73 14.91
CA ASN A 45 -5.73 -21.51 15.52
C ASN A 45 -7.08 -20.78 15.43
N GLU A 46 -7.12 -19.47 15.70
CA GLU A 46 -8.33 -18.67 15.52
C GLU A 46 -8.81 -18.70 14.07
N ILE A 47 -7.93 -18.46 13.09
CA ILE A 47 -8.29 -18.50 11.67
C ILE A 47 -8.85 -19.87 11.29
N LYS A 48 -8.17 -20.94 11.74
CA LYS A 48 -8.58 -22.31 11.49
C LYS A 48 -9.95 -22.61 12.10
N ASN A 49 -10.20 -22.15 13.32
CA ASN A 49 -11.45 -22.39 14.03
C ASN A 49 -12.62 -21.57 13.47
N GLU A 50 -12.40 -20.32 13.06
CA GLU A 50 -13.47 -19.46 12.55
C GLU A 50 -13.81 -19.70 11.07
N LYS A 51 -12.81 -19.98 10.22
CA LYS A 51 -12.99 -20.07 8.76
C LYS A 51 -12.25 -21.20 8.06
N GLY A 52 -11.48 -22.00 8.80
CA GLY A 52 -10.62 -23.02 8.22
C GLY A 52 -9.58 -22.42 7.25
N ILE A 53 -9.23 -23.19 6.22
CA ILE A 53 -8.20 -22.83 5.23
C ILE A 53 -8.58 -21.54 4.46
N ILE A 54 -9.88 -21.31 4.21
CA ILE A 54 -10.37 -20.13 3.48
C ILE A 54 -10.03 -18.83 4.23
N GLY A 55 -9.94 -18.88 5.57
CA GLY A 55 -9.56 -17.73 6.38
C GLY A 55 -8.16 -17.18 6.06
N PHE A 56 -7.20 -18.05 5.73
CA PHE A 56 -5.84 -17.65 5.33
C PHE A 56 -5.79 -16.91 3.98
N TYR A 57 -6.87 -17.01 3.20
CA TYR A 57 -7.03 -16.38 1.90
C TYR A 57 -8.07 -15.24 1.93
N LYS A 58 -8.42 -14.76 3.13
CA LYS A 58 -9.39 -13.68 3.30
C LYS A 58 -9.01 -12.46 2.47
N GLY A 59 -9.94 -12.02 1.61
CA GLY A 59 -9.77 -10.83 0.76
C GLY A 59 -9.04 -11.08 -0.56
N ILE A 60 -8.47 -12.27 -0.79
CA ILE A 60 -7.70 -12.52 -2.02
C ILE A 60 -8.58 -12.41 -3.28
N GLY A 61 -9.81 -12.91 -3.24
CA GLY A 61 -10.75 -12.83 -4.37
C GLY A 61 -11.03 -11.38 -4.75
N THR A 62 -11.25 -10.52 -3.76
CA THR A 62 -11.42 -9.09 -3.95
C THR A 62 -10.19 -8.43 -4.56
N LEU A 63 -8.99 -8.83 -4.16
CA LEU A 63 -7.75 -8.32 -4.75
C LEU A 63 -7.58 -8.74 -6.21
N ILE A 64 -7.99 -9.96 -6.54
CA ILE A 64 -7.98 -10.47 -7.92
C ILE A 64 -8.96 -9.66 -8.77
N ILE A 65 -10.19 -9.45 -8.29
CA ILE A 65 -11.24 -8.67 -8.98
C ILE A 65 -10.81 -7.20 -9.16
N LEU A 66 -10.14 -6.61 -8.17
CA LEU A 66 -9.63 -5.23 -8.27
C LEU A 66 -8.38 -5.10 -9.15
N SER A 67 -7.73 -6.22 -9.51
CA SER A 67 -6.47 -6.19 -10.25
C SER A 67 -6.58 -5.61 -11.68
N PRO A 68 -7.63 -5.87 -12.49
CA PRO A 68 -7.77 -5.27 -13.81
C PRO A 68 -8.07 -3.78 -13.72
N ILE A 69 -8.90 -3.35 -12.75
CA ILE A 69 -9.19 -1.92 -12.50
C ILE A 69 -7.90 -1.18 -12.19
N TYR A 70 -7.08 -1.76 -11.31
CA TYR A 70 -5.75 -1.24 -11.00
C TYR A 70 -4.83 -1.27 -12.23
N PHE A 71 -4.80 -2.35 -13.01
CA PHE A 71 -3.95 -2.38 -14.19
C PHE A 71 -4.32 -1.29 -15.21
N SER A 72 -5.62 -1.13 -15.49
CA SER A 72 -6.15 -0.12 -16.41
C SER A 72 -5.85 1.30 -15.93
N THR A 73 -6.10 1.60 -14.65
CA THR A 73 -5.82 2.93 -14.11
C THR A 73 -4.31 3.21 -14.05
N LYS A 74 -3.46 2.21 -13.80
CA LYS A 74 -1.99 2.34 -13.92
C LYS A 74 -1.56 2.69 -15.35
N LEU A 75 -2.17 2.06 -16.36
CA LEU A 75 -1.87 2.34 -17.78
C LEU A 75 -2.26 3.76 -18.16
N ILE A 76 -3.50 4.17 -17.86
CA ILE A 76 -4.00 5.53 -18.12
C ILE A 76 -3.08 6.55 -17.47
N PHE A 77 -2.71 6.31 -16.22
CA PHE A 77 -1.89 7.23 -15.47
C PHE A 77 -0.46 7.32 -15.99
N ASN A 78 0.17 6.19 -16.33
CA ASN A 78 1.47 6.17 -17.00
C ASN A 78 1.43 6.92 -18.33
N TYR A 79 0.34 6.79 -19.09
CA TYR A 79 0.13 7.55 -20.31
C TYR A 79 0.08 9.06 -20.03
N LEU A 80 -0.74 9.50 -19.08
CA LEU A 80 -0.84 10.91 -18.68
C LEU A 80 0.49 11.49 -18.23
N ILE A 81 1.23 10.77 -17.37
CA ILE A 81 2.56 11.16 -16.88
C ILE A 81 3.54 11.27 -18.06
N SER A 82 3.53 10.31 -18.97
CA SER A 82 4.41 10.33 -20.14
C SER A 82 4.14 11.55 -21.03
N LYS A 83 2.86 11.92 -21.19
CA LYS A 83 2.43 13.10 -21.95
C LYS A 83 2.87 14.39 -21.25
N LEU A 84 2.69 14.48 -19.94
CA LEU A 84 3.17 15.61 -19.13
C LEU A 84 4.70 15.78 -19.25
N PHE A 85 5.46 14.70 -19.13
CA PHE A 85 6.93 14.77 -19.28
C PHE A 85 7.37 15.13 -20.69
N LYS A 86 6.66 14.69 -21.74
CA LYS A 86 6.94 15.12 -23.12
C LYS A 86 6.77 16.63 -23.28
N ASN A 87 5.69 17.19 -22.72
CA ASN A 87 5.43 18.63 -22.78
C ASN A 87 6.46 19.43 -21.97
N ILE A 88 6.84 18.96 -20.79
CA ILE A 88 7.90 19.62 -20.00
C ILE A 88 9.23 19.59 -20.77
N ASN A 89 9.58 18.43 -21.34
CA ASN A 89 10.84 18.29 -22.08
C ASN A 89 10.88 19.14 -23.36
N SER A 90 9.75 19.35 -24.06
CA SER A 90 9.73 20.23 -25.23
C SER A 90 9.95 21.70 -24.85
N ILE A 91 9.39 22.14 -23.72
CA ILE A 91 9.63 23.49 -23.17
C ILE A 91 11.11 23.69 -22.83
N TYR A 92 11.76 22.70 -22.20
CA TYR A 92 13.18 22.79 -21.87
C TYR A 92 14.10 22.69 -23.09
N LYS A 93 13.78 21.84 -24.09
CA LYS A 93 14.60 21.66 -25.30
C LYS A 93 14.70 22.96 -26.11
N ASN A 94 13.66 23.80 -26.11
CA ASN A 94 13.69 25.08 -26.81
C ASN A 94 14.57 26.14 -26.12
N LYS A 95 14.81 26.03 -24.81
CA LYS A 95 15.59 27.04 -24.07
C LYS A 95 17.10 26.81 -24.09
N ASN A 96 17.57 25.57 -24.24
CA ASN A 96 18.97 25.22 -24.00
C ASN A 96 19.60 24.43 -25.15
N LYS A 97 19.81 25.04 -26.33
CA LYS A 97 20.58 24.38 -27.40
C LYS A 97 22.09 24.31 -27.12
N ASN A 98 22.65 25.19 -26.30
CA ASN A 98 24.11 25.34 -26.21
C ASN A 98 24.74 24.96 -24.86
N GLU A 99 23.96 24.48 -23.88
CA GLU A 99 24.51 24.10 -22.58
C GLU A 99 24.04 22.71 -22.10
N ASN A 100 25.04 21.82 -21.95
CA ASN A 100 25.19 20.87 -20.85
C ASN A 100 24.58 19.45 -20.97
N LYS A 101 25.50 18.48 -21.12
CA LYS A 101 25.29 17.06 -20.75
C LYS A 101 24.95 16.88 -19.27
N ASN A 102 25.56 17.65 -18.35
CA ASN A 102 25.31 17.53 -16.91
C ASN A 102 23.87 17.89 -16.48
N LYS A 103 23.20 18.81 -17.20
CA LYS A 103 21.80 19.15 -16.92
C LYS A 103 20.86 17.97 -17.21
N ASN A 104 21.17 17.11 -18.19
CA ASN A 104 20.33 15.97 -18.57
C ASN A 104 20.30 14.86 -17.50
N GLU A 105 21.41 14.59 -16.82
CA GLU A 105 21.45 13.57 -15.76
C GLU A 105 20.55 13.96 -14.57
N ASN A 106 20.61 15.22 -14.14
CA ASN A 106 19.76 15.73 -13.07
C ASN A 106 18.27 15.67 -13.43
N ILE A 107 17.91 16.01 -14.67
CA ILE A 107 16.51 15.91 -15.15
C ILE A 107 16.03 14.46 -15.11
N ASN A 108 16.86 13.50 -15.56
CA ASN A 108 16.50 12.08 -15.56
C ASN A 108 16.34 11.53 -14.13
N LYS A 109 17.19 11.95 -13.19
CA LYS A 109 17.08 11.57 -11.77
C LYS A 109 15.77 12.09 -11.16
N ASN A 110 15.45 13.37 -11.39
CA ASN A 110 14.21 13.97 -10.91
C ASN A 110 12.97 13.31 -11.53
N LYS A 111 13.02 12.99 -12.83
CA LYS A 111 11.94 12.28 -13.53
C LYS A 111 11.64 10.91 -12.90
N ASN A 112 12.68 10.17 -12.52
CA ASN A 112 12.51 8.87 -11.86
C ASN A 112 11.90 9.02 -10.45
N GLN A 113 12.33 10.02 -9.67
CA GLN A 113 11.75 10.30 -8.35
C GLN A 113 10.27 10.71 -8.45
N ILE A 114 9.92 11.57 -9.41
CA ILE A 114 8.53 11.97 -9.64
C ILE A 114 7.68 10.77 -10.07
N LYS A 115 8.15 9.99 -11.04
CA LYS A 115 7.45 8.76 -11.48
C LYS A 115 7.22 7.81 -10.32
N LEU A 116 8.16 7.78 -9.37
CA LEU A 116 8.05 6.96 -8.19
C LEU A 116 6.97 7.44 -7.22
N ILE A 117 7.05 8.69 -6.78
CA ILE A 117 6.06 9.31 -5.87
C ILE A 117 4.67 9.11 -6.44
N ILE A 118 4.53 9.38 -7.74
CA ILE A 118 3.29 9.21 -8.46
C ILE A 118 2.82 7.75 -8.47
N SER A 119 3.73 6.79 -8.63
CA SER A 119 3.38 5.37 -8.56
C SER A 119 2.96 4.90 -7.16
N LEU A 120 3.54 5.49 -6.10
CA LEU A 120 3.15 5.22 -4.71
C LEU A 120 1.76 5.78 -4.37
N ILE A 121 1.51 7.03 -4.76
CA ILE A 121 0.19 7.68 -4.63
C ILE A 121 -0.88 6.80 -5.28
N TYR A 122 -0.56 6.27 -6.46
CA TYR A 122 -1.45 5.42 -7.23
C TYR A 122 -1.61 3.99 -6.65
N GLN A 123 -0.58 3.45 -6.00
CA GLN A 123 -0.62 2.13 -5.36
C GLN A 123 -1.36 2.12 -4.02
N TYR A 124 -1.33 3.25 -3.32
CA TYR A 124 -1.87 3.37 -1.97
C TYR A 124 -3.31 2.86 -1.83
N PRO A 125 -4.27 3.22 -2.69
CA PRO A 125 -5.67 2.84 -2.47
C PRO A 125 -5.88 1.32 -2.52
N LYS A 126 -5.16 0.65 -3.42
CA LYS A 126 -5.15 -0.81 -3.51
C LYS A 126 -4.57 -1.43 -2.24
N MET A 127 -3.46 -0.88 -1.73
CA MET A 127 -2.89 -1.34 -0.46
C MET A 127 -3.87 -1.10 0.69
N PHE A 128 -4.48 0.07 0.75
CA PHE A 128 -5.43 0.43 1.80
C PHE A 128 -6.62 -0.53 1.85
N ILE A 129 -7.28 -0.80 0.72
CA ILE A 129 -8.38 -1.80 0.67
C ILE A 129 -7.86 -3.16 1.12
N LYS A 130 -6.70 -3.59 0.61
CA LYS A 130 -6.10 -4.87 0.98
C LYS A 130 -5.95 -5.00 2.49
N ASP A 131 -5.38 -3.99 3.13
CA ASP A 131 -5.13 -4.05 4.57
C ASP A 131 -6.43 -3.92 5.37
N CYS A 132 -7.41 -3.14 4.89
CA CYS A 132 -8.74 -3.11 5.50
C CYS A 132 -9.40 -4.49 5.47
N LEU A 133 -9.32 -5.19 4.34
CA LEU A 133 -9.85 -6.55 4.18
C LEU A 133 -9.17 -7.54 5.12
N ILE A 134 -7.84 -7.44 5.27
CA ILE A 134 -7.06 -8.32 6.15
C ILE A 134 -7.36 -8.05 7.62
N LEU A 135 -7.40 -6.78 8.03
CA LEU A 135 -7.51 -6.37 9.42
C LEU A 135 -8.93 -6.42 9.97
N SER A 136 -9.93 -6.36 9.10
CA SER A 136 -11.33 -6.55 9.49
C SER A 136 -11.55 -7.87 10.26
N PRO A 137 -12.58 -7.97 11.13
CA PRO A 137 -12.91 -9.24 11.78
C PRO A 137 -13.32 -10.30 10.75
N PHE A 138 -13.01 -11.57 10.98
CA PHE A 138 -13.33 -12.64 10.01
C PHE A 138 -14.83 -12.77 9.76
N LYS A 139 -15.68 -12.43 10.72
CA LYS A 139 -17.15 -12.42 10.57
C LYS A 139 -17.64 -11.58 9.39
N TYR A 140 -16.87 -10.58 8.93
CA TYR A 140 -17.28 -9.72 7.81
C TYR A 140 -16.87 -10.29 6.44
N ASN A 141 -17.81 -10.23 5.50
CA ASN A 141 -17.52 -10.49 4.08
C ASN A 141 -16.75 -9.31 3.48
N SER A 142 -15.81 -9.61 2.57
CA SER A 142 -15.04 -8.63 1.80
C SER A 142 -15.89 -7.58 1.10
N LEU A 143 -17.02 -7.99 0.51
CA LEU A 143 -17.97 -7.08 -0.14
C LEU A 143 -18.62 -6.14 0.87
N LYS A 144 -18.97 -6.63 2.07
CA LYS A 144 -19.53 -5.80 3.13
C LYS A 144 -18.49 -4.77 3.62
N ILE A 145 -17.23 -5.16 3.78
CA ILE A 145 -16.15 -4.23 4.16
C ILE A 145 -15.95 -3.15 3.10
N ILE A 146 -15.93 -3.53 1.83
CA ILE A 146 -15.91 -2.57 0.71
C ILE A 146 -17.12 -1.66 0.80
N ASN A 147 -18.32 -2.21 0.98
CA ASN A 147 -19.54 -1.44 1.07
C ASN A 147 -19.48 -0.42 2.22
N ASP A 148 -19.13 -0.88 3.42
CA ASP A 148 -19.12 -0.09 4.64
C ASP A 148 -18.00 0.98 4.62
N ILE A 149 -16.85 0.69 4.00
CA ILE A 149 -15.75 1.66 3.89
C ILE A 149 -16.02 2.68 2.79
N ILE A 150 -16.56 2.24 1.65
CA ILE A 150 -16.60 3.05 0.43
C ILE A 150 -17.96 3.74 0.25
N PHE A 151 -19.05 3.06 0.58
CA PHE A 151 -20.44 3.46 0.33
C PHE A 151 -21.18 3.95 1.58
N ARG A 152 -20.48 4.14 2.70
CA ARG A 152 -21.04 4.56 4.01
C ARG A 152 -22.17 5.61 3.97
N ASP A 153 -22.18 6.49 2.98
CA ASP A 153 -23.13 7.59 2.87
C ASP A 153 -24.17 7.46 1.74
N ASN A 154 -24.03 6.49 0.83
CA ASN A 154 -24.89 6.41 -0.35
C ASN A 154 -25.63 5.08 -0.35
N GLY A 155 -26.87 5.10 0.16
CA GLY A 155 -27.72 3.93 0.34
C GLY A 155 -28.02 3.09 -0.91
N ASP A 156 -27.61 3.52 -2.11
CA ASP A 156 -27.80 2.75 -3.35
C ASP A 156 -26.56 2.72 -4.24
N LEU A 157 -26.24 1.50 -4.69
CA LEU A 157 -25.12 1.13 -5.56
C LEU A 157 -25.39 1.51 -7.02
N ASN A 158 -25.68 2.77 -7.30
CA ASN A 158 -25.89 3.25 -8.68
C ASN A 158 -24.56 3.48 -9.42
N ILE A 159 -24.57 3.49 -10.77
CA ILE A 159 -23.38 3.73 -11.61
C ILE A 159 -22.67 5.05 -11.23
N LYS A 160 -23.46 6.07 -10.85
CA LYS A 160 -22.92 7.35 -10.35
C LYS A 160 -22.04 7.15 -9.11
N SER A 161 -22.46 6.32 -8.16
CA SER A 161 -21.67 5.93 -6.98
C SER A 161 -20.39 5.22 -7.40
N ALA A 162 -20.43 4.28 -8.34
CA ALA A 162 -19.23 3.59 -8.82
C ALA A 162 -18.19 4.54 -9.45
N ILE A 163 -18.63 5.56 -10.20
CA ILE A 163 -17.75 6.61 -10.75
C ILE A 163 -17.20 7.49 -9.63
N ILE A 164 -18.04 7.91 -8.67
CA ILE A 164 -17.61 8.66 -7.48
C ILE A 164 -16.58 7.85 -6.69
N ILE A 165 -16.72 6.53 -6.66
CA ILE A 165 -15.79 5.62 -6.00
C ILE A 165 -14.47 5.56 -6.73
N LEU A 166 -14.46 5.37 -8.04
CA LEU A 166 -13.24 5.48 -8.85
C LEU A 166 -12.52 6.81 -8.60
N ILE A 167 -13.27 7.91 -8.47
CA ILE A 167 -12.76 9.23 -8.14
C ILE A 167 -12.25 9.30 -6.68
N LYS A 168 -12.97 8.71 -5.71
CA LYS A 168 -12.54 8.55 -4.30
C LYS A 168 -11.24 7.75 -4.18
N PHE A 169 -11.01 6.83 -5.11
CA PHE A 169 -9.82 5.98 -5.21
C PHE A 169 -8.63 6.64 -5.92
N LEU A 170 -8.71 7.92 -6.30
CA LEU A 170 -7.57 8.73 -6.75
C LEU A 170 -7.11 9.72 -5.64
N PRO A 171 -6.58 9.23 -4.50
CA PRO A 171 -5.99 10.12 -3.52
C PRO A 171 -4.77 10.79 -4.14
N GLY A 172 -4.58 12.07 -3.83
CA GLY A 172 -3.39 12.82 -4.20
C GLY A 172 -3.45 13.56 -5.54
N LEU A 173 -4.55 13.48 -6.30
CA LEU A 173 -4.86 14.58 -7.23
C LEU A 173 -5.45 15.69 -6.37
N PRO A 174 -4.77 16.85 -6.20
CA PRO A 174 -5.37 18.00 -5.55
C PRO A 174 -6.76 18.20 -6.14
N ILE A 175 -7.78 18.42 -5.30
CA ILE A 175 -9.18 18.53 -5.72
C ILE A 175 -9.32 19.49 -6.93
N PHE A 176 -8.46 20.51 -7.00
CA PHE A 176 -8.28 21.40 -8.15
C PHE A 176 -7.89 20.68 -9.45
N ILE A 177 -6.88 19.80 -9.47
CA ILE A 177 -6.45 19.07 -10.67
C ILE A 177 -7.53 18.08 -11.09
N LEU A 178 -8.14 17.39 -10.13
CA LEU A 178 -9.26 16.49 -10.40
C LEU A 178 -10.46 17.26 -11.01
N LYS A 179 -10.81 18.42 -10.43
CA LYS A 179 -11.84 19.33 -10.94
C LYS A 179 -11.50 19.83 -12.34
N ARG A 180 -10.23 20.11 -12.61
CA ARG A 180 -9.76 20.55 -13.94
C ARG A 180 -9.84 19.42 -14.97
N ILE A 181 -9.48 18.20 -14.60
CA ILE A 181 -9.63 17.01 -15.46
C ILE A 181 -11.11 16.74 -15.74
N LEU A 182 -11.97 16.78 -14.71
CA LEU A 182 -13.41 16.56 -14.87
C LEU A 182 -14.06 17.64 -15.75
N ASN A 183 -13.68 18.91 -15.58
CA ASN A 183 -14.15 19.99 -16.45
C ASN A 183 -13.67 19.84 -17.90
N LEU A 184 -12.44 19.34 -18.11
CA LEU A 184 -11.91 19.06 -19.44
C LEU A 184 -12.65 17.92 -20.14
N ILE A 185 -13.03 16.88 -19.39
CA ILE A 185 -13.73 15.70 -19.95
C ILE A 185 -15.22 16.01 -20.19
N ALA A 186 -15.88 16.68 -19.25
CA ALA A 186 -17.33 16.89 -19.31
C ALA A 186 -17.76 18.03 -20.25
N GLY A 187 -16.83 18.87 -20.71
CA GLY A 187 -17.13 20.04 -21.55
C GLY A 187 -18.02 21.10 -20.87
N ARG A 188 -18.41 20.90 -19.61
CA ARG A 188 -19.29 21.77 -18.82
C ARG A 188 -18.77 21.85 -17.38
N LYS A 189 -18.91 23.02 -16.75
CA LYS A 189 -18.58 23.23 -15.32
C LYS A 189 -19.50 22.35 -14.47
N ILE A 190 -18.97 21.28 -13.90
CA ILE A 190 -19.70 20.45 -12.96
C ILE A 190 -19.89 21.26 -11.66
N LYS A 191 -21.15 21.52 -11.26
CA LYS A 191 -21.46 22.14 -9.95
C LYS A 191 -20.99 21.19 -8.84
N THR A 192 -20.06 21.64 -8.01
CA THR A 192 -19.24 20.81 -7.11
C THR A 192 -19.89 20.40 -5.79
N ASN A 193 -21.22 20.40 -5.66
CA ASN A 193 -21.89 19.94 -4.44
C ASN A 193 -21.63 18.45 -4.14
N LEU A 194 -21.06 17.71 -5.10
CA LEU A 194 -20.62 16.32 -4.96
C LEU A 194 -19.31 16.13 -4.15
N LEU A 195 -18.50 17.19 -3.98
CA LEU A 195 -17.19 17.11 -3.31
C LEU A 195 -17.24 17.49 -1.82
N SER A 196 -18.37 18.02 -1.32
CA SER A 196 -18.53 18.43 0.08
C SER A 196 -18.96 17.28 1.01
N GLY A 197 -19.13 16.06 0.50
CA GLY A 197 -19.48 14.91 1.34
C GLY A 197 -18.33 14.51 2.27
N TYR A 198 -18.59 14.54 3.58
CA TYR A 198 -17.63 14.20 4.65
C TYR A 198 -16.88 12.88 4.42
N SER A 199 -17.48 11.88 3.76
CA SER A 199 -16.80 10.60 3.45
C SER A 199 -15.59 10.71 2.54
N PHE A 200 -15.50 11.69 1.63
CA PHE A 200 -14.30 11.88 0.80
C PHE A 200 -13.09 12.24 1.67
N SER A 201 -13.36 13.00 2.73
CA SER A 201 -12.32 13.49 3.62
C SER A 201 -11.67 12.33 4.39
N ASN A 202 -12.43 11.32 4.82
CA ASN A 202 -11.93 10.27 5.70
C ASN A 202 -10.89 9.34 5.03
N LEU A 203 -11.21 8.82 3.84
CA LEU A 203 -10.29 7.98 3.04
C LEU A 203 -9.08 8.78 2.57
N PHE A 204 -9.28 10.06 2.28
CA PHE A 204 -8.21 10.95 1.87
C PHE A 204 -7.28 11.28 3.05
N TYR A 205 -7.81 11.58 4.24
CA TYR A 205 -7.02 11.81 5.44
C TYR A 205 -6.30 10.53 5.89
N SER A 206 -6.92 9.36 5.76
CA SER A 206 -6.22 8.09 5.95
C SER A 206 -5.06 7.90 4.98
N SER A 207 -5.19 8.42 3.76
CA SER A 207 -4.12 8.37 2.76
C SER A 207 -2.96 9.31 3.03
N ILE A 208 -3.25 10.52 3.49
CA ILE A 208 -2.22 11.55 3.72
C ILE A 208 -1.20 11.06 4.74
N SER A 209 -1.63 10.42 5.82
CA SER A 209 -0.72 9.93 6.87
C SER A 209 0.16 8.76 6.40
N ILE A 210 -0.34 7.93 5.47
CA ILE A 210 0.38 6.72 5.03
C ILE A 210 1.34 7.00 3.87
N ILE A 211 1.04 7.97 3.00
CA ILE A 211 1.90 8.31 1.85
C ILE A 211 3.35 8.61 2.27
N PRO A 212 3.63 9.45 3.28
CA PRO A 212 4.99 9.67 3.78
C PRO A 212 5.69 8.39 4.22
N ILE A 213 4.97 7.48 4.89
CA ILE A 213 5.52 6.19 5.34
C ILE A 213 5.92 5.33 4.12
N LEU A 214 5.08 5.29 3.09
CA LEU A 214 5.38 4.54 1.86
C LEU A 214 6.55 5.14 1.09
N ILE A 215 6.63 6.48 1.01
CA ILE A 215 7.76 7.18 0.41
C ILE A 215 9.04 6.86 1.18
N LEU A 216 9.01 6.98 2.51
CA LEU A 216 10.16 6.70 3.36
C LEU A 216 10.61 5.24 3.21
N LYS A 217 9.68 4.28 3.26
CA LYS A 217 9.96 2.86 3.01
C LYS A 217 10.66 2.68 1.67
N HIS A 218 10.16 3.33 0.62
CA HIS A 218 10.75 3.23 -0.70
C HIS A 218 12.14 3.86 -0.78
N LEU A 219 12.35 5.02 -0.16
CA LEU A 219 13.65 5.69 -0.09
C LEU A 219 14.67 4.84 0.65
N ILE A 220 14.28 4.22 1.76
CA ILE A 220 15.13 3.29 2.51
C ILE A 220 15.53 2.10 1.64
N ILE A 221 14.58 1.49 0.93
CA ILE A 221 14.87 0.36 0.04
C ILE A 221 15.78 0.81 -1.11
N THR A 222 15.43 1.87 -1.83
CA THR A 222 16.20 2.24 -3.04
C THR A 222 17.49 2.94 -2.75
N ILE A 223 17.49 3.96 -1.88
CA ILE A 223 18.71 4.70 -1.57
C ILE A 223 19.58 3.87 -0.65
N GLY A 224 19.01 3.34 0.44
CA GLY A 224 19.75 2.55 1.42
C GLY A 224 20.37 1.31 0.79
N LEU A 225 19.58 0.46 0.13
CA LEU A 225 20.16 -0.74 -0.49
C LEU A 225 21.09 -0.42 -1.65
N ASN A 226 20.79 0.58 -2.49
CA ASN A 226 21.72 0.90 -3.59
C ASN A 226 23.05 1.44 -3.07
N GLN A 227 23.05 2.21 -1.97
CA GLN A 227 24.29 2.66 -1.35
C GLN A 227 25.06 1.48 -0.74
N ILE A 228 24.38 0.57 -0.06
CA ILE A 228 25.01 -0.65 0.49
C ILE A 228 25.59 -1.50 -0.66
N ASN A 229 24.81 -1.75 -1.72
CA ASN A 229 25.23 -2.48 -2.92
C ASN A 229 26.46 -1.83 -3.56
N LYS A 230 26.48 -0.50 -3.72
CA LYS A 230 27.61 0.23 -4.29
C LYS A 230 28.86 0.11 -3.42
N LYS A 231 28.73 0.26 -2.10
CA LYS A 231 29.85 0.11 -1.16
C LYS A 231 30.40 -1.33 -1.19
N ILE A 232 29.53 -2.32 -1.14
CA ILE A 232 29.91 -3.74 -1.20
C ILE A 232 30.62 -4.05 -2.52
N ASN A 233 30.08 -3.61 -3.66
CA ASN A 233 30.72 -3.81 -4.97
C ASN A 233 32.09 -3.14 -5.07
N LYS A 234 32.25 -1.94 -4.48
CA LYS A 234 33.55 -1.26 -4.42
C LYS A 234 34.57 -2.05 -3.60
N ILE A 235 34.15 -2.60 -2.45
CA ILE A 235 35.01 -3.43 -1.59
C ILE A 235 35.42 -4.72 -2.32
N ILE A 236 34.48 -5.35 -3.03
CA ILE A 236 34.72 -6.59 -3.78
C ILE A 236 35.71 -6.37 -4.93
N ASN A 237 35.50 -5.31 -5.74
CA ASN A 237 36.33 -5.08 -6.91
C ASN A 237 37.79 -4.74 -6.55
N ASN A 238 38.04 -4.29 -5.32
CA ASN A 238 39.37 -3.96 -4.84
C ASN A 238 40.07 -5.10 -4.10
N ASN A 239 39.39 -6.24 -3.87
CA ASN A 239 39.93 -7.32 -3.06
C ASN A 239 39.73 -8.70 -3.72
N ASN A 240 40.84 -9.39 -3.98
CA ASN A 240 40.83 -10.78 -4.47
C ASN A 240 40.68 -11.82 -3.34
N ASN A 241 40.40 -11.40 -2.10
CA ASN A 241 40.28 -12.30 -0.96
C ASN A 241 39.02 -13.20 -1.11
N LYS A 242 39.22 -14.53 -1.11
CA LYS A 242 38.14 -15.54 -1.16
C LYS A 242 37.04 -15.29 -0.13
N LEU A 243 37.41 -14.81 1.06
CA LEU A 243 36.46 -14.51 2.13
C LEU A 243 35.48 -13.38 1.74
N ILE A 244 35.96 -12.34 1.04
CA ILE A 244 35.12 -11.24 0.56
C ILE A 244 34.16 -11.72 -0.55
N LEU A 245 34.59 -12.65 -1.40
CA LEU A 245 33.73 -13.31 -2.38
C LEU A 245 32.63 -14.15 -1.72
N HIS A 246 32.92 -14.84 -0.61
CA HIS A 246 31.89 -15.52 0.17
C HIS A 246 30.89 -14.54 0.80
N PHE A 247 31.36 -13.44 1.38
CA PHE A 247 30.47 -12.39 1.89
C PHE A 247 29.60 -11.77 0.81
N LYS A 248 30.13 -11.58 -0.41
CA LYS A 248 29.34 -11.19 -1.57
C LYS A 248 28.19 -12.16 -1.81
N ASN A 249 28.50 -13.46 -1.89
CA ASN A 249 27.48 -14.48 -2.18
C ASN A 249 26.42 -14.55 -1.08
N ILE A 250 26.83 -14.43 0.19
CA ILE A 250 25.91 -14.35 1.33
C ILE A 250 25.05 -13.09 1.21
N TYR A 251 25.64 -11.91 1.01
CA TYR A 251 24.88 -10.66 0.96
C TYR A 251 23.90 -10.59 -0.22
N PHE A 252 24.32 -11.04 -1.40
CA PHE A 252 23.48 -11.02 -2.60
C PHE A 252 22.47 -12.18 -2.66
N ASN A 253 22.50 -13.11 -1.71
CA ASN A 253 21.46 -14.13 -1.58
C ASN A 253 20.11 -13.46 -1.28
N SER A 254 19.05 -13.96 -1.93
CA SER A 254 17.68 -13.50 -1.75
C SER A 254 17.21 -13.54 -0.29
N ILE A 255 17.69 -14.52 0.48
CA ILE A 255 17.40 -14.70 1.91
C ILE A 255 17.90 -13.49 2.69
N THR A 256 19.19 -13.20 2.61
CA THR A 256 19.88 -12.16 3.37
C THR A 256 19.35 -10.78 3.00
N GLN A 257 19.13 -10.53 1.71
CA GLN A 257 18.52 -9.26 1.29
C GLN A 257 17.06 -9.15 1.73
N GLY A 258 16.31 -10.25 1.80
CA GLY A 258 14.95 -10.29 2.33
C GLY A 258 14.91 -9.90 3.80
N ILE A 259 15.78 -10.50 4.62
CA ILE A 259 15.94 -10.17 6.04
C ILE A 259 16.33 -8.69 6.22
N LEU A 260 17.30 -8.20 5.45
CA LEU A 260 17.75 -6.82 5.56
C LEU A 260 16.65 -5.81 5.17
N ILE A 261 15.86 -6.11 4.14
CA ILE A 261 14.67 -5.33 3.80
C ILE A 261 13.67 -5.34 4.96
N THR A 262 13.42 -6.50 5.57
CA THR A 262 12.53 -6.62 6.73
C THR A 262 13.01 -5.75 7.87
N ILE A 263 14.27 -5.87 8.31
CA ILE A 263 14.84 -5.05 9.40
C ILE A 263 14.62 -3.56 9.15
N LEU A 264 14.90 -3.11 7.92
CA LEU A 264 14.81 -1.71 7.55
C LEU A 264 13.38 -1.18 7.40
N THR A 265 12.40 -2.05 7.16
CA THR A 265 11.03 -1.62 6.79
C THR A 265 9.95 -2.11 7.74
N ASN A 266 10.24 -3.03 8.65
CA ASN A 266 9.26 -3.57 9.59
C ASN A 266 8.65 -2.49 10.49
N PRO A 267 9.43 -1.56 11.08
CA PRO A 267 8.89 -0.45 11.87
C PRO A 267 7.84 0.37 11.12
N LEU A 268 8.12 0.69 9.86
CA LEU A 268 7.23 1.45 9.01
C LEU A 268 5.96 0.68 8.67
N GLU A 269 6.06 -0.64 8.44
CA GLU A 269 4.91 -1.49 8.24
C GLU A 269 4.04 -1.62 9.50
N VAL A 270 4.64 -1.72 10.69
CA VAL A 270 3.90 -1.76 11.96
C VAL A 270 3.11 -0.47 12.17
N ILE A 271 3.74 0.70 12.00
CA ILE A 271 3.07 2.01 12.13
C ILE A 271 1.90 2.11 11.13
N ARG A 272 2.17 1.75 9.88
CA ARG A 272 1.18 1.80 8.79
C ARG A 272 -0.02 0.91 9.05
N LEU A 273 0.21 -0.33 9.47
CA LEU A 273 -0.86 -1.29 9.71
C LEU A 273 -1.64 -0.96 10.97
N GLN A 274 -1.00 -0.48 12.03
CA GLN A 274 -1.70 -0.08 13.25
C GLN A 274 -2.67 1.08 13.00
N TYR A 275 -2.27 2.01 12.14
CA TYR A 275 -3.14 3.08 11.69
C TYR A 275 -4.38 2.57 10.97
N ILE A 276 -4.21 1.66 10.00
CA ILE A 276 -5.33 1.06 9.28
C ILE A 276 -6.20 0.23 10.23
N ASN A 277 -5.60 -0.46 11.21
CA ASN A 277 -6.35 -1.22 12.20
C ASN A 277 -7.28 -0.31 13.03
N GLN A 278 -6.77 0.80 13.56
CA GLN A 278 -7.59 1.77 14.29
C GLN A 278 -8.69 2.37 13.40
N PHE A 279 -8.36 2.65 12.14
CA PHE A 279 -9.36 3.05 11.16
C PHE A 279 -10.45 1.99 11.01
N VAL A 280 -10.12 0.74 10.72
CA VAL A 280 -11.10 -0.34 10.56
C VAL A 280 -11.93 -0.54 11.82
N SER A 281 -11.32 -0.58 13.01
CA SER A 281 -12.02 -0.73 14.28
C SER A 281 -13.07 0.37 14.49
N SER A 282 -12.72 1.63 14.20
CA SER A 282 -13.66 2.76 14.33
C SER A 282 -14.88 2.64 13.41
N TYR A 283 -14.76 1.95 12.28
CA TYR A 283 -15.87 1.69 11.36
C TYR A 283 -16.69 0.48 11.82
N VAL A 284 -16.03 -0.57 12.29
CA VAL A 284 -16.66 -1.83 12.71
C VAL A 284 -17.48 -1.65 13.99
N GLU A 285 -16.93 -1.00 15.02
CA GLU A 285 -17.63 -0.78 16.30
C GLU A 285 -18.93 0.02 16.13
N LYS A 286 -18.93 0.99 15.20
CA LYS A 286 -20.12 1.78 14.91
C LYS A 286 -21.24 0.91 14.33
N SER A 287 -20.91 -0.07 13.48
CA SER A 287 -21.91 -0.97 12.88
C SER A 287 -22.63 -1.85 13.92
N LEU A 288 -21.93 -2.21 15.00
CA LEU A 288 -22.47 -3.05 16.07
C LEU A 288 -23.35 -2.25 17.05
N THR A 289 -22.94 -1.03 17.38
CA THR A 289 -23.68 -0.15 18.31
C THR A 289 -24.96 0.41 17.67
N SER A 290 -24.98 0.68 16.37
CA SER A 290 -26.19 1.15 15.68
C SER A 290 -27.33 0.13 15.64
N GLN A 291 -27.05 -1.17 15.82
CA GLN A 291 -28.10 -2.19 15.85
C GLN A 291 -28.75 -2.36 17.23
N SER A 292 -28.06 -1.98 18.31
CA SER A 292 -28.57 -2.15 19.68
C SER A 292 -29.38 -0.96 20.20
N HIS A 293 -29.26 0.22 19.58
CA HIS A 293 -29.90 1.44 20.07
C HIS A 293 -31.11 1.94 19.26
N GLN A 294 -31.59 1.22 18.24
CA GLN A 294 -32.82 1.60 17.53
C GLN A 294 -34.11 1.47 18.37
N GLN A 295 -34.06 1.01 19.63
CA GLN A 295 -35.24 0.85 20.48
C GLN A 295 -35.43 1.92 21.57
N TYR A 296 -34.51 2.87 21.78
CA TYR A 296 -34.67 3.83 22.88
C TYR A 296 -34.44 5.29 22.48
N SER A 297 -35.56 6.02 22.43
CA SER A 297 -35.75 7.44 22.72
C SER A 297 -35.47 8.50 21.63
N CYS A 298 -36.53 9.26 21.36
CA CYS A 298 -36.54 10.58 20.75
C CYS A 298 -35.88 11.58 21.74
N GLY A 299 -34.59 11.86 21.55
CA GLY A 299 -33.87 12.93 22.23
C GLY A 299 -32.98 13.64 21.22
N SER A 300 -33.27 14.92 20.96
CA SER A 300 -32.76 15.74 19.85
C SER A 300 -31.28 16.13 19.92
N ASP A 301 -30.51 15.63 20.88
CA ASP A 301 -29.12 16.06 21.10
C ASP A 301 -28.06 15.03 20.64
N SER A 302 -28.50 13.96 19.97
CA SER A 302 -27.63 12.85 19.50
C SER A 302 -26.80 13.16 18.24
N ALA A 303 -26.81 14.40 17.73
CA ALA A 303 -26.02 14.76 16.55
C ALA A 303 -24.50 14.86 16.80
N ILE A 304 -24.04 14.90 18.05
CA ILE A 304 -22.63 15.19 18.38
C ILE A 304 -21.72 13.94 18.33
N PHE A 305 -22.26 12.72 18.41
CA PHE A 305 -21.47 11.50 18.19
C PHE A 305 -21.33 11.11 16.71
N ASN A 306 -21.84 11.93 15.79
CA ASN A 306 -21.65 11.74 14.37
C ASN A 306 -20.24 12.16 13.95
N ASN A 307 -19.36 11.16 13.86
CA ASN A 307 -18.11 11.15 13.09
C ASN A 307 -16.84 11.49 13.87
N ILE A 308 -16.63 10.86 15.03
CA ILE A 308 -15.27 10.70 15.53
C ILE A 308 -14.57 9.70 14.59
N LEU A 309 -14.09 10.21 13.45
CA LEU A 309 -12.91 9.71 12.80
C LEU A 309 -11.90 9.36 13.91
N PRO A 310 -11.17 8.24 13.81
CA PRO A 310 -10.04 8.06 14.71
C PRO A 310 -9.25 9.35 14.65
N ILE A 311 -8.94 9.95 15.81
CA ILE A 311 -8.11 11.16 15.85
C ILE A 311 -6.80 10.70 15.23
N VAL A 312 -6.64 10.99 13.96
CA VAL A 312 -5.54 10.52 13.14
C VAL A 312 -4.37 11.36 13.59
N ILE A 313 -3.68 10.81 14.57
CA ILE A 313 -2.39 11.29 15.02
C ILE A 313 -1.41 10.84 13.94
N ASP A 314 -0.64 11.80 13.45
CA ASP A 314 0.37 11.65 12.41
C ASP A 314 1.28 10.42 12.62
N PRO A 315 2.07 9.99 11.61
CA PRO A 315 2.91 8.79 11.72
C PRO A 315 3.83 8.75 12.95
N ILE A 316 4.31 9.91 13.41
CA ILE A 316 5.20 10.02 14.57
C ILE A 316 4.39 9.75 15.83
N SER A 317 3.25 10.38 15.96
CA SER A 317 2.36 10.17 17.09
C SER A 317 1.83 8.75 17.18
N MET A 318 1.53 8.11 16.04
CA MET A 318 1.21 6.68 16.02
C MET A 318 2.39 5.82 16.49
N ALA A 319 3.62 6.16 16.09
CA ALA A 319 4.81 5.45 16.57
C ALA A 319 5.00 5.61 18.10
N ILE A 320 4.79 6.81 18.63
CA ILE A 320 4.85 7.08 20.08
C ILE A 320 3.78 6.27 20.81
N LYS A 321 2.54 6.25 20.29
CA LYS A 321 1.45 5.46 20.85
C LYS A 321 1.80 3.98 20.92
N ILE A 322 2.28 3.40 19.81
CA ILE A 322 2.70 1.98 19.76
C ILE A 322 3.84 1.71 20.74
N SER A 323 4.83 2.60 20.79
CA SER A 323 5.97 2.44 21.70
C SER A 323 5.54 2.48 23.17
N LYS A 324 4.55 3.30 23.52
CA LYS A 324 4.02 3.38 24.89
C LYS A 324 3.14 2.18 25.25
N GLU A 325 2.26 1.77 24.34
CA GLU A 325 1.29 0.70 24.59
C GLU A 325 1.90 -0.71 24.49
N LYS A 326 2.84 -0.91 23.56
CA LYS A 326 3.35 -2.24 23.18
C LYS A 326 4.86 -2.40 23.32
N GLY A 327 5.58 -1.31 23.62
CA GLY A 327 7.05 -1.30 23.68
C GLY A 327 7.74 -1.22 22.31
N ILE A 328 9.01 -0.81 22.33
CA ILE A 328 9.84 -0.67 21.12
C ILE A 328 10.15 -2.03 20.45
N THR A 329 10.21 -3.10 21.24
CA THR A 329 10.43 -4.46 20.76
C THR A 329 9.29 -4.91 19.83
N HIS A 330 8.04 -4.56 20.14
CA HIS A 330 6.92 -4.81 19.25
C HIS A 330 7.08 -4.07 17.91
N LEU A 331 7.53 -2.82 17.95
CA LEU A 331 7.74 -2.00 16.76
C LEU A 331 8.82 -2.59 15.84
N LEU A 332 9.86 -3.21 16.41
CA LEU A 332 10.96 -3.83 15.68
C LEU A 332 10.64 -5.26 15.21
N PHE A 333 10.06 -6.09 16.07
CA PHE A 333 10.02 -7.54 15.88
C PHE A 333 8.63 -8.13 15.60
N SER A 334 7.54 -7.37 15.78
CA SER A 334 6.21 -7.89 15.52
C SER A 334 6.02 -8.25 14.04
N GLY A 335 5.63 -9.49 13.77
CA GLY A 335 5.50 -10.03 12.42
C GLY A 335 6.82 -10.12 11.66
N PHE A 336 7.98 -10.06 12.33
CA PHE A 336 9.29 -10.01 11.67
C PHE A 336 9.60 -11.30 10.90
N ILE A 337 9.34 -12.46 11.51
CA ILE A 337 9.63 -13.76 10.90
C ILE A 337 8.72 -13.96 9.68
N THR A 338 7.40 -13.79 9.87
CA THR A 338 6.40 -13.93 8.80
C THR A 338 6.64 -12.92 7.67
N PHE A 339 7.02 -11.69 7.98
CA PHE A 339 7.36 -10.67 6.98
C PHE A 339 8.68 -10.97 6.26
N SER A 340 9.67 -11.55 6.95
CA SER A 340 10.92 -11.99 6.33
C SER A 340 10.66 -13.10 5.33
N ILE A 341 9.90 -14.13 5.69
CA ILE A 341 9.52 -15.21 4.77
C ILE A 341 8.82 -14.62 3.54
N PHE A 342 7.85 -13.71 3.74
CA PHE A 342 7.17 -13.02 2.65
C PHE A 342 8.14 -12.28 1.71
N ASN A 343 9.08 -11.51 2.25
CA ASN A 343 10.06 -10.77 1.45
C ASN A 343 11.03 -11.69 0.71
N ILE A 344 11.44 -12.80 1.33
CA ILE A 344 12.32 -13.81 0.73
C ILE A 344 11.62 -14.46 -0.47
N LEU A 345 10.37 -14.92 -0.29
CA LEU A 345 9.59 -15.55 -1.37
C LEU A 345 9.36 -14.59 -2.54
N ASN A 346 9.00 -13.33 -2.26
CA ASN A 346 8.84 -12.32 -3.30
C ASN A 346 10.14 -12.07 -4.08
N LYS A 347 11.28 -12.13 -3.39
CA LYS A 347 12.58 -11.89 -4.01
C LYS A 347 13.03 -13.05 -4.89
N ILE A 348 12.82 -14.28 -4.43
CA ILE A 348 13.06 -15.50 -5.21
C ILE A 348 12.20 -15.45 -6.49
N SER A 349 10.91 -15.14 -6.37
CA SER A 349 10.01 -15.01 -7.51
C SER A 349 10.46 -13.96 -8.52
N ASN A 350 10.90 -12.79 -8.05
CA ASN A 350 11.38 -11.72 -8.93
C ASN A 350 12.70 -12.05 -9.63
N ASN A 351 13.62 -12.77 -8.98
CA ASN A 351 14.90 -13.13 -9.57
C ASN A 351 14.75 -14.14 -10.72
N ASN A 352 13.82 -15.09 -10.59
CA ASN A 352 13.56 -16.09 -11.64
C ASN A 352 13.13 -15.44 -12.97
N ASN A 353 12.43 -14.30 -12.91
CA ASN A 353 12.00 -13.59 -14.11
C ASN A 353 13.13 -12.88 -14.87
N ASN A 354 14.25 -12.57 -14.22
CA ASN A 354 15.37 -11.88 -14.86
C ASN A 354 16.31 -12.84 -15.59
N ASN A 355 16.49 -14.06 -15.06
CA ASN A 355 17.39 -15.05 -15.65
C ASN A 355 16.88 -15.61 -16.99
N GLU A 356 15.55 -15.68 -17.18
CA GLU A 356 14.97 -16.11 -18.48
C GLU A 356 15.26 -15.14 -19.63
N SER A 357 15.65 -13.89 -19.35
CA SER A 357 16.03 -12.94 -20.41
C SER A 357 17.46 -13.13 -20.93
N LEU A 358 18.28 -13.92 -20.23
CA LEU A 358 19.67 -14.26 -20.61
C LEU A 358 19.77 -15.57 -21.40
N VAL A 359 18.68 -16.35 -21.48
CA VAL A 359 18.62 -17.63 -22.23
C VAL A 359 18.09 -17.42 -23.66
N LYS A 360 18.00 -16.16 -24.10
CA LYS A 360 17.78 -15.78 -25.50
C LYS A 360 18.98 -15.00 -25.97
#